data_AF-A0A3G3GWA1-F1
#
_entry.id   AF-A0A3G3GWA1-F1
#
_cell.length_a   1.000
_cell.length_b   1.000
_cell.length_c   1.000
_cell.angle_alpha   90.00
_cell.angle_beta   90.00
_cell.angle_gamma   90.00
#
_symmetry.space_group_name_H-M   'P 1'
#
loop_
_entity.id
_entity.type
_entity.pdbx_description
1 polymer ?
#
loop_
_entity_poly.entity_id
_entity_poly.type
_entity_poly.pdbx_seq_one_letter_code
_entity_poly.pdbx_strand_id
1 'polypeptide(L)'
;MKNVVWIFFLILGIFSCKEKQLTPEEIQPLVGKWRVTAIEQADKKEWGVVTQSGQHQFEIRYDGVVLDSDGLSTCCGPLYLNLNGKKFSIVPKETVPDNPMCALINCVYCETWNMDLQDNVLTVSYCNGLARVRYVKI
;
A
#
# COMPACT_ATOMS: atom_id res chain seq x y z
N MET A 1 -2.73 43.97 29.99
CA MET A 1 -2.58 42.51 29.82
C MET A 1 -3.52 41.96 28.73
N LYS A 2 -3.47 42.51 27.51
CA LYS A 2 -4.39 42.11 26.42
C LYS A 2 -3.65 41.76 25.11
N ASN A 3 -2.34 41.99 25.09
CA ASN A 3 -1.50 41.83 23.89
C ASN A 3 -0.70 40.50 23.88
N VAL A 4 -0.76 39.71 24.96
CA VAL A 4 -0.03 38.43 25.05
C VAL A 4 -0.84 37.27 24.47
N VAL A 5 -2.17 37.38 24.44
CA VAL A 5 -3.08 36.33 23.92
C VAL A 5 -2.95 36.16 22.40
N TRP A 6 -2.60 37.22 21.67
CA TRP A 6 -2.45 37.18 20.21
C TRP A 6 -1.20 36.43 19.74
N ILE A 7 -0.17 36.33 20.58
CA ILE A 7 1.09 35.63 20.23
C ILE A 7 0.89 34.10 20.28
N PHE A 8 0.02 33.59 21.16
CA PHE A 8 -0.26 32.16 21.25
C PHE A 8 -1.01 31.60 20.03
N PHE A 9 -1.82 32.41 19.35
CA PHE A 9 -2.55 32.00 18.14
C PHE A 9 -1.66 31.92 16.88
N LEU A 10 -0.52 32.63 16.87
CA LEU A 10 0.39 32.65 15.72
C LEU A 10 1.34 31.44 15.69
N ILE A 11 1.61 30.82 16.85
CA ILE A 11 2.51 29.66 16.96
C ILE A 11 1.80 28.33 16.59
N LEU A 12 0.48 28.28 16.67
CA LEU A 12 -0.33 27.09 16.31
C LEU A 12 -0.50 26.88 14.79
N GLY A 13 -0.12 27.85 13.95
CA GLY A 13 -0.32 27.79 12.49
C GLY A 13 0.80 27.12 11.69
N ILE A 14 1.94 26.81 12.30
CA ILE A 14 3.17 26.42 11.55
C ILE A 14 3.40 24.90 11.47
N PHE A 15 2.54 24.09 12.09
CA PHE A 15 2.61 22.63 12.00
C PHE A 15 1.64 22.04 10.96
N SER A 16 1.37 22.74 9.85
CA SER A 16 0.77 22.11 8.68
C SER A 16 1.84 21.26 8.00
N CYS A 17 2.08 20.08 8.57
CA CYS A 17 2.94 19.06 8.00
C CYS A 17 2.23 18.54 6.73
N LYS A 18 2.53 19.12 5.56
CA LYS A 18 2.11 18.53 4.28
C LYS A 18 2.63 17.10 4.27
N GLU A 19 1.73 16.12 4.11
CA GLU A 19 2.11 14.72 3.94
C GLU A 19 3.16 14.64 2.84
N LYS A 20 4.36 14.15 3.18
CA LYS A 20 5.44 13.97 2.21
C LYS A 20 4.99 12.90 1.22
N GLN A 21 4.72 13.33 -0.01
CA GLN A 21 4.49 12.42 -1.11
C GLN A 21 5.81 11.80 -1.53
N LEU A 22 5.82 10.48 -1.72
CA LEU A 22 6.96 9.75 -2.25
C LEU A 22 7.19 10.10 -3.72
N THR A 23 8.45 10.19 -4.14
CA THR A 23 8.81 10.28 -5.56
C THR A 23 8.84 8.88 -6.22
N PRO A 24 8.78 8.79 -7.55
CA PRO A 24 8.94 7.51 -8.26
C PRO A 24 10.24 6.76 -7.93
N GLU A 25 11.30 7.49 -7.60
CA GLU A 25 12.59 6.91 -7.18
C GLU A 25 12.50 6.26 -5.79
N GLU A 26 11.68 6.82 -4.88
CA GLU A 26 11.52 6.29 -3.53
C GLU A 26 10.68 5.01 -3.48
N ILE A 27 9.85 4.73 -4.50
CA ILE A 27 9.10 3.46 -4.59
C ILE A 27 9.87 2.34 -5.30
N GLN A 28 11.05 2.62 -5.88
CA GLN A 28 11.88 1.62 -6.58
C GLN A 28 12.08 0.31 -5.80
N PRO A 29 12.26 0.31 -4.46
CA PRO A 29 12.38 -0.94 -3.71
C PRO A 29 11.16 -1.87 -3.83
N LEU A 30 9.96 -1.29 -3.99
CA LEU A 30 8.71 -2.03 -4.16
C LEU A 30 8.52 -2.59 -5.57
N VAL A 31 9.17 -2.00 -6.57
CA VAL A 31 8.95 -2.37 -7.98
C VAL A 31 9.34 -3.83 -8.21
N GLY A 32 8.46 -4.59 -8.85
CA GLY A 32 8.65 -5.99 -9.18
C GLY A 32 7.58 -6.91 -8.59
N LYS A 33 7.84 -8.22 -8.65
CA LYS A 33 6.89 -9.27 -8.28
C LYS A 33 7.05 -9.70 -6.82
N TRP A 34 5.92 -9.97 -6.18
CA TRP A 34 5.82 -10.34 -4.78
C TRP A 34 4.98 -11.59 -4.63
N ARG A 35 5.47 -12.60 -3.90
CA ARG A 35 4.68 -13.78 -3.51
C ARG A 35 4.32 -13.75 -2.04
N VAL A 36 3.11 -14.16 -1.71
CA VAL A 36 2.69 -14.36 -0.31
C VAL A 36 3.56 -15.41 0.38
N THR A 37 3.89 -15.17 1.64
CA THR A 37 4.58 -16.14 2.52
C THR A 37 3.82 -16.40 3.81
N ALA A 38 3.05 -15.43 4.29
CA ALA A 38 2.22 -15.61 5.48
C ALA A 38 1.02 -14.66 5.49
N ILE A 39 -0.03 -15.07 6.20
CA ILE A 39 -1.23 -14.26 6.46
C ILE A 39 -1.42 -14.21 7.98
N GLU A 40 -1.71 -13.03 8.52
CA GLU A 40 -2.03 -12.87 9.94
C GLU A 40 -3.45 -13.40 10.20
N GLN A 41 -3.58 -14.34 11.13
CA GLN A 41 -4.88 -14.91 11.51
C GLN A 41 -5.66 -13.89 12.34
N ALA A 42 -6.89 -13.60 11.90
CA ALA A 42 -7.74 -12.56 12.50
C ALA A 42 -8.11 -12.83 13.98
N ASP A 43 -8.13 -14.10 14.39
CA ASP A 43 -8.52 -14.54 15.74
C ASP A 43 -7.36 -14.47 16.75
N LYS A 44 -6.15 -14.81 16.32
CA LYS A 44 -4.98 -14.98 17.22
C LYS A 44 -3.87 -13.95 17.03
N LYS A 45 -3.91 -13.15 15.96
CA LYS A 45 -2.80 -12.28 15.53
C LYS A 45 -1.48 -13.04 15.35
N GLU A 46 -1.57 -14.32 15.01
CA GLU A 46 -0.43 -15.18 14.70
C GLU A 46 -0.25 -15.28 13.19
N TRP A 47 1.00 -15.43 12.73
CA TRP A 47 1.31 -15.59 11.32
C TRP A 47 1.13 -17.04 10.89
N GLY A 48 0.15 -17.31 10.02
CA GLY A 48 -0.01 -18.59 9.34
C GLY A 48 0.84 -18.63 8.07
N VAL A 49 1.72 -19.62 7.96
CA VAL A 49 2.58 -19.82 6.77
C VAL A 49 1.74 -20.32 5.59
N VAL A 50 1.95 -19.72 4.42
CA VAL A 50 1.29 -20.14 3.17
C VAL A 50 2.26 -20.97 2.33
N THR A 51 1.96 -22.26 2.15
CA THR A 51 2.83 -23.21 1.43
C THR A 51 2.57 -23.24 -0.08
N GLN A 52 1.37 -22.86 -0.55
CA GLN A 52 1.02 -22.79 -1.98
C GLN A 52 0.95 -21.34 -2.49
N SER A 53 2.08 -20.63 -2.43
CA SER A 53 2.16 -19.19 -2.75
C SER A 53 2.07 -18.82 -4.25
N GLY A 54 2.09 -19.80 -5.16
CA GLY A 54 2.09 -19.57 -6.61
C GLY A 54 0.86 -18.82 -7.13
N GLN A 55 -0.26 -18.89 -6.40
CA GLN A 55 -1.56 -18.31 -6.78
C GLN A 55 -1.83 -16.93 -6.13
N HIS A 56 -0.94 -16.47 -5.24
CA HIS A 56 -1.11 -15.22 -4.51
C HIS A 56 0.12 -14.34 -4.74
N GLN A 57 0.17 -13.80 -5.95
CA GLN A 57 1.25 -12.93 -6.40
C GLN A 57 0.66 -11.63 -6.94
N PHE A 58 1.41 -10.55 -6.78
CA PHE A 58 1.15 -9.30 -7.47
C PHE A 58 2.46 -8.69 -7.95
N GLU A 59 2.36 -7.75 -8.87
CA GLU A 59 3.45 -6.93 -9.34
C GLU A 59 3.18 -5.46 -9.03
N ILE A 60 4.21 -4.73 -8.56
CA ILE A 60 4.16 -3.28 -8.47
C ILE A 60 5.01 -2.70 -9.60
N ARG A 61 4.40 -1.88 -10.45
CA ARG A 61 5.10 -1.13 -11.50
C ARG A 61 5.84 0.07 -10.93
N TYR A 62 6.72 0.65 -11.75
CA TYR A 62 7.51 1.85 -11.42
C TYR A 62 6.68 3.12 -11.16
N ASP A 63 5.39 3.10 -11.50
CA ASP A 63 4.40 4.15 -11.25
C ASP A 63 3.42 3.78 -10.12
N GLY A 64 3.72 2.71 -9.36
CA GLY A 64 2.96 2.24 -8.20
C GLY A 64 1.71 1.44 -8.55
N VAL A 65 1.37 1.26 -9.83
CA VAL A 65 0.23 0.44 -10.25
C VAL A 65 0.46 -1.00 -9.78
N VAL A 66 -0.56 -1.58 -9.14
CA VAL A 66 -0.58 -2.97 -8.70
C VAL A 66 -1.27 -3.83 -9.76
N LEU A 67 -0.56 -4.83 -10.25
CA LEU A 67 -1.06 -5.84 -11.19
C LEU A 67 -1.13 -7.19 -10.51
N ASP A 68 -2.04 -8.05 -10.96
CA ASP A 68 -2.11 -9.44 -10.50
C ASP A 68 -0.98 -10.30 -11.11
N SER A 69 -1.02 -11.61 -10.83
CA SER A 69 -0.03 -12.57 -11.32
C SER A 69 0.06 -12.66 -12.85
N ASP A 70 -1.02 -12.32 -13.56
CA ASP A 70 -1.11 -12.37 -15.02
C ASP A 70 -0.77 -11.01 -15.67
N GLY A 71 -0.41 -10.00 -14.86
CA GLY A 71 -0.11 -8.66 -15.33
C GLY A 71 -1.35 -7.82 -15.64
N LEU A 72 -2.53 -8.24 -15.18
CA LEU A 72 -3.79 -7.51 -15.34
C LEU A 72 -4.05 -6.62 -14.12
N SER A 73 -4.96 -5.65 -14.24
CA SER A 73 -5.33 -4.81 -13.10
C SER A 73 -5.83 -5.64 -11.91
N THR A 74 -5.37 -5.30 -10.71
CA THR A 74 -5.92 -5.89 -9.49
C THR A 74 -7.33 -5.32 -9.23
N CYS A 75 -8.31 -6.20 -9.06
CA CYS A 75 -9.66 -5.79 -8.67
C CYS A 75 -9.65 -5.08 -7.32
N CYS A 76 -10.36 -3.96 -7.20
CA CYS A 76 -10.34 -3.10 -6.01
C CYS A 76 -8.92 -2.63 -5.59
N GLY A 77 -8.01 -2.46 -6.56
CA GLY A 77 -6.67 -1.93 -6.32
C GLY A 77 -6.67 -0.55 -5.65
N PRO A 78 -5.59 -0.20 -4.93
CA PRO A 78 -5.53 1.04 -4.17
C PRO A 78 -5.32 2.26 -5.08
N LEU A 79 -5.67 3.45 -4.57
CA LEU A 79 -5.23 4.73 -5.15
C LEU A 79 -3.92 5.22 -4.55
N TYR A 80 -3.60 4.75 -3.33
CA TYR A 80 -2.39 5.14 -2.63
C TYR A 80 -1.64 3.94 -2.06
N LEU A 81 -0.32 4.02 -2.13
CA LEU A 81 0.57 3.18 -1.34
C LEU A 81 1.10 4.00 -0.18
N ASN A 82 1.02 3.49 1.03
CA ASN A 82 1.68 4.10 2.18
C ASN A 82 2.87 3.24 2.59
N LEU A 83 4.07 3.58 2.09
CA LEU A 83 5.29 2.84 2.34
C LEU A 83 6.03 3.41 3.54
N ASN A 84 6.18 2.63 4.61
CA ASN A 84 6.89 2.99 5.84
C ASN A 84 6.45 4.36 6.39
N GLY A 85 5.14 4.65 6.33
CA GLY A 85 4.53 5.89 6.82
C GLY A 85 4.57 7.08 5.84
N LYS A 86 5.06 6.88 4.61
CA LYS A 86 5.05 7.91 3.55
C LYS A 86 4.08 7.52 2.44
N LYS A 87 3.23 8.46 2.03
CA LYS A 87 2.17 8.25 1.04
C LYS A 87 2.69 8.43 -0.38
N PHE A 88 2.30 7.57 -1.30
CA PHE A 88 2.52 7.65 -2.74
C PHE A 88 1.18 7.64 -3.45
N SER A 89 0.95 8.62 -4.34
CA SER A 89 -0.24 8.65 -5.19
C SER A 89 0.01 7.84 -6.45
N ILE A 90 -0.79 6.80 -6.67
CA ILE A 90 -0.71 6.00 -7.89
C ILE A 90 -1.30 6.81 -9.02
N VAL A 91 -0.48 7.10 -10.03
CA VAL A 91 -0.89 7.76 -11.26
C VAL A 91 -0.30 6.94 -12.41
N PRO A 92 -1.09 6.11 -13.10
CA PRO A 92 -0.60 5.30 -14.19
C PRO A 92 0.07 6.14 -15.27
N LYS A 93 1.31 5.80 -15.62
CA LYS A 93 2.07 6.45 -16.69
C LYS A 93 1.94 5.75 -18.04
N GLU A 94 1.38 4.54 -18.02
CA GLU A 94 1.03 3.77 -19.21
C GLU A 94 -0.35 3.13 -19.01
N THR A 95 -0.93 2.62 -20.08
CA THR A 95 -2.20 1.89 -20.02
C THR A 95 -2.11 0.74 -19.01
N VAL A 96 -3.15 0.61 -18.20
CA VAL A 96 -3.32 -0.52 -17.28
C VAL A 96 -4.23 -1.53 -17.97
N PRO A 97 -3.82 -2.79 -18.16
CA PRO A 97 -4.67 -3.80 -18.77
C PRO A 97 -5.91 -4.07 -17.93
N ASP A 98 -7.07 -4.14 -18.57
CA ASP A 98 -8.32 -4.47 -17.89
C ASP A 98 -8.32 -5.94 -17.46
N ASN A 99 -8.81 -6.19 -16.25
CA ASN A 99 -9.03 -7.53 -15.74
C ASN A 99 -10.54 -7.87 -15.82
N PRO A 100 -10.97 -8.72 -16.77
CA PRO A 100 -12.39 -9.03 -16.95
C PRO A 100 -13.00 -9.75 -15.74
N MET A 101 -12.18 -10.40 -14.90
CA MET A 101 -12.66 -11.04 -13.67
C MET A 101 -13.18 -10.03 -12.64
N CYS A 102 -12.79 -8.76 -12.74
CA CYS A 102 -13.29 -7.74 -11.82
C CYS A 102 -14.78 -7.46 -11.95
N ALA A 103 -15.41 -7.81 -13.08
CA ALA A 103 -16.86 -7.75 -13.22
C ALA A 103 -17.59 -8.84 -12.40
N LEU A 104 -16.87 -9.90 -11.99
CA LEU A 104 -17.41 -11.07 -11.30
C LEU A 104 -17.05 -11.11 -9.81
N ILE A 105 -16.11 -10.27 -9.38
CA ILE A 105 -15.60 -10.25 -8.00
C ILE A 105 -16.24 -9.09 -7.23
N ASN A 106 -16.82 -9.41 -6.07
CA ASN A 106 -17.21 -8.42 -5.07
C ASN A 106 -16.10 -8.30 -4.01
N CYS A 107 -15.15 -7.39 -4.23
CA CYS A 107 -14.04 -7.15 -3.31
C CYS A 107 -14.27 -5.92 -2.43
N VAL A 108 -13.67 -5.93 -1.24
CA VAL A 108 -13.65 -4.76 -0.35
C VAL A 108 -12.61 -3.78 -0.85
N TYR A 109 -13.06 -2.59 -1.28
CA TYR A 109 -12.17 -1.53 -1.73
C TYR A 109 -11.44 -0.87 -0.55
N CYS A 110 -10.11 -0.95 -0.57
CA CYS A 110 -9.23 -0.25 0.36
C CYS A 110 -8.45 0.82 -0.41
N GLU A 111 -8.82 2.08 -0.25
CA GLU A 111 -8.21 3.21 -0.99
C GLU A 111 -6.69 3.29 -0.80
N THR A 112 -6.19 2.96 0.40
CA THR A 112 -4.76 2.94 0.71
C THR A 112 -4.33 1.55 1.17
N TRP A 113 -3.22 1.07 0.62
CA TRP A 113 -2.52 -0.10 1.15
C TRP A 113 -1.34 0.37 2.00
N ASN A 114 -1.34 -0.01 3.29
CA ASN A 114 -0.24 0.31 4.18
C ASN A 114 0.82 -0.78 4.06
N MET A 115 2.04 -0.36 3.77
CA MET A 115 3.15 -1.21 3.37
C MET A 115 4.33 -0.97 4.29
N ASP A 116 4.77 -2.01 4.98
CA ASP A 116 6.00 -2.01 5.75
C ASP A 116 7.03 -2.88 5.02
N LEU A 117 8.04 -2.25 4.43
CA LEU A 117 9.14 -2.94 3.76
C LEU A 117 10.35 -2.97 4.68
N GLN A 118 10.76 -4.18 5.07
CA GLN A 118 11.96 -4.44 5.85
C GLN A 118 12.77 -5.53 5.12
N ASP A 119 13.99 -5.19 4.71
CA ASP A 119 14.83 -6.03 3.85
C ASP A 119 14.07 -6.46 2.58
N ASN A 120 13.85 -7.77 2.42
CA ASN A 120 13.11 -8.37 1.30
C ASN A 120 11.70 -8.85 1.69
N VAL A 121 11.22 -8.46 2.87
CA VAL A 121 9.88 -8.82 3.37
C VAL A 121 8.99 -7.58 3.34
N LEU A 122 7.92 -7.67 2.55
CA LEU A 122 6.88 -6.66 2.48
C LEU A 122 5.69 -7.14 3.30
N THR A 123 5.30 -6.38 4.31
CA THR A 123 4.02 -6.58 5.01
C THR A 123 3.01 -5.59 4.48
N VAL A 124 1.92 -6.06 3.90
CA VAL A 124 0.79 -5.24 3.45
C VAL A 124 -0.35 -5.37 4.46
N SER A 125 -0.80 -4.23 4.98
CA SER A 125 -1.96 -4.12 5.86
C SER A 125 -3.11 -3.46 5.10
N TYR A 126 -4.10 -4.27 4.75
CA TYR A 126 -5.28 -3.88 3.99
C TYR A 126 -6.35 -3.26 4.90
N CYS A 127 -7.09 -2.28 4.37
CA CYS A 127 -8.24 -1.67 5.03
C CYS A 127 -7.98 -1.33 6.51
N ASN A 128 -6.92 -0.57 6.79
CA ASN A 128 -6.52 -0.15 8.15
C ASN A 128 -6.17 -1.30 9.09
N GLY A 129 -5.59 -2.39 8.57
CA GLY A 129 -5.10 -3.51 9.37
C GLY A 129 -6.13 -4.60 9.64
N LEU A 130 -7.27 -4.59 8.96
CA LEU A 130 -8.25 -5.69 9.01
C LEU A 130 -7.68 -7.01 8.49
N ALA A 131 -6.77 -6.93 7.52
CA ALA A 131 -6.01 -8.08 7.04
C ALA A 131 -4.56 -7.69 6.85
N ARG A 132 -3.63 -8.54 7.28
CA ARG A 132 -2.19 -8.34 7.12
C ARG A 132 -1.58 -9.55 6.43
N VAL A 133 -0.80 -9.29 5.39
CA VAL A 133 -0.20 -10.34 4.56
C VAL A 133 1.27 -10.01 4.35
N ARG A 134 2.13 -11.01 4.50
CA ARG A 134 3.56 -10.93 4.22
C ARG A 134 3.86 -11.49 2.85
N TYR A 135 4.76 -10.79 2.17
CA TYR A 135 5.25 -11.13 0.87
C TYR A 135 6.77 -11.09 0.85
N VAL A 136 7.35 -11.82 -0.10
CA VAL A 136 8.76 -11.69 -0.46
C VAL A 136 8.90 -11.44 -1.95
N LYS A 137 9.94 -10.69 -2.32
CA LYS A 137 10.25 -10.40 -3.71
C LYS A 137 10.68 -11.66 -4.45
N ILE A 138 10.35 -11.75 -5.74
CA ILE A 138 10.70 -12.85 -6.65
C ILE A 138 11.57 -12.32 -7.78
#